data_AF-A0A955RKT5-F1
#
_entry.id   AF-A0A955RKT5-F1
#
_cell.length_a   1.000
_cell.length_b   1.000
_cell.length_c   1.000
_cell.angle_alpha   90.00
_cell.angle_beta   90.00
_cell.angle_gamma   90.00
#
_symmetry.space_group_name_H-M   'P 1'
#
loop_
_entity.id
_entity.type
_entity.pdbx_description
1 polymer ?
#
loop_
_entity_poly.entity_id
_entity_poly.type
_entity_poly.pdbx_seq_one_letter_code
_entity_poly.pdbx_strand_id
1 'polypeptide(L)'
;MDVEFKLFAGLTVKQFAGLAMWLFFALFLYLLNLPPLIGYPLILLAVFLGLAFAFMRIQNQPFSTWLTNFILAMIKPQRKVWKKSPTPPKALV
;
A
#
# COMPACT_ATOMS: atom_id res chain seq x y z
N MET A 1 -2.18 20.99 -1.05
CA MET A 1 -1.98 19.76 -1.82
C MET A 1 -0.65 19.19 -1.37
N ASP A 2 -0.66 18.27 -0.41
CA ASP A 2 0.57 17.68 0.10
C ASP A 2 1.11 16.69 -0.93
N VAL A 3 2.24 17.04 -1.54
CA VAL A 3 2.94 16.18 -2.49
C VAL A 3 3.55 15.05 -1.67
N GLU A 4 3.02 13.82 -1.79
CA GLU A 4 3.68 12.67 -1.17
C GLU A 4 5.11 12.58 -1.72
N PHE A 5 6.09 12.69 -0.82
CA PHE A 5 7.50 12.60 -1.18
C PHE A 5 7.76 11.22 -1.78
N LYS A 6 8.15 11.22 -3.06
CA LYS A 6 8.64 10.04 -3.75
C LYS A 6 10.13 9.93 -3.43
N LEU A 7 10.50 8.84 -2.77
CA LEU A 7 11.84 8.65 -2.22
C LEU A 7 12.87 8.34 -3.32
N PHE A 8 12.64 7.25 -4.07
CA PHE A 8 13.50 6.80 -5.17
C PHE A 8 12.66 6.01 -6.19
N ALA A 9 13.00 6.11 -7.49
CA ALA A 9 12.26 5.48 -8.61
C ALA A 9 10.75 5.81 -8.69
N GLY A 10 10.29 6.85 -7.99
CA GLY A 10 8.86 7.21 -7.92
C GLY A 10 8.06 6.49 -6.84
N LEU A 11 8.72 5.72 -5.96
CA LEU A 11 8.11 5.01 -4.82
C LEU A 11 7.86 5.96 -3.64
N THR A 12 6.74 5.78 -2.94
CA THR A 12 6.47 6.51 -1.69
C THR A 12 7.24 5.89 -0.53
N VAL A 13 7.46 6.64 0.56
CA VAL A 13 8.13 6.15 1.78
C VAL A 13 7.48 4.85 2.31
N LYS A 14 6.15 4.78 2.27
CA LYS A 14 5.39 3.60 2.72
C LYS A 14 5.66 2.37 1.84
N GLN A 15 5.76 2.56 0.53
CA GLN A 15 6.08 1.47 -0.41
C GLN A 15 7.51 0.98 -0.24
N PHE A 16 8.45 1.90 -0.03
CA PHE A 16 9.84 1.56 0.23
C PHE A 16 10.00 0.78 1.55
N ALA A 17 9.35 1.22 2.62
CA ALA A 17 9.32 0.50 3.89
C ALA A 17 8.72 -0.91 3.73
N GLY A 18 7.63 -1.04 2.96
CA GLY A 18 7.04 -2.34 2.64
C GLY A 18 8.01 -3.27 1.89
N LEU A 19 8.70 -2.76 0.88
CA LEU A 19 9.72 -3.53 0.14
C LEU A 19 10.86 -3.97 1.06
N ALA A 20 11.35 -3.09 1.93
CA ALA A 20 12.38 -3.41 2.90
C ALA A 20 11.93 -4.53 3.84
N MET A 21 10.69 -4.50 4.33
CA MET A 21 10.12 -5.57 5.17
C MET A 21 10.11 -6.93 4.45
N TRP A 22 9.73 -6.98 3.17
CA TRP A 22 9.79 -8.21 2.38
C TRP A 22 11.21 -8.71 2.17
N LEU A 23 12.17 -7.80 1.99
CA LEU A 23 13.59 -8.14 1.88
C LEU A 23 14.14 -8.73 3.20
N PHE A 24 13.80 -8.12 4.34
CA PHE A 24 14.16 -8.65 5.66
C PHE A 24 13.49 -10.01 5.93
N PHE A 25 12.25 -10.20 5.48
CA PHE A 25 11.58 -11.49 5.58
C PHE A 25 12.28 -12.56 4.73
N ALA A 26 12.68 -12.23 3.50
CA ALA A 26 13.46 -13.13 2.65
C ALA A 26 14.82 -13.47 3.27
N LEU A 27 15.49 -12.49 3.88
CA LEU A 27 16.73 -12.72 4.63
C LEU A 27 16.49 -13.63 5.85
N PHE A 28 15.42 -13.40 6.61
CA PHE A 28 15.05 -14.25 7.73
C PHE A 28 14.81 -15.71 7.31
N LEU A 29 14.13 -15.93 6.18
CA LEU A 29 13.96 -17.27 5.61
C LEU A 29 15.29 -17.91 5.22
N TYR A 30 16.24 -17.13 4.71
CA TYR A 30 17.59 -17.60 4.43
C TYR A 30 18.34 -18.03 5.71
N LEU A 31 18.23 -17.25 6.79
CA LEU A 31 18.85 -17.58 8.08
C LEU A 31 18.27 -18.84 8.73
N LEU A 32 17.02 -19.19 8.42
CA LEU A 32 16.35 -20.38 8.96
C LEU A 32 16.92 -21.70 8.40
N ASN A 33 17.85 -21.62 7.43
CA ASN A 33 18.60 -22.74 6.88
C ASN A 33 17.72 -23.91 6.41
N LEU A 34 16.57 -23.56 5.82
CA LEU A 34 15.58 -24.49 5.28
C LEU A 34 16.18 -25.38 4.18
N PRO A 35 15.60 -26.57 3.95
CA PRO A 35 16.01 -27.45 2.86
C PRO A 35 16.05 -26.66 1.53
N PRO A 36 17.14 -26.75 0.73
CA PRO A 36 17.33 -25.95 -0.47
C PRO A 36 16.16 -26.02 -1.47
N LEU A 37 15.50 -27.19 -1.55
CA LEU A 37 14.37 -27.43 -2.44
C LEU A 37 13.15 -26.54 -2.13
N ILE A 38 12.96 -26.16 -0.86
CA ILE A 38 11.82 -25.35 -0.41
C ILE A 38 12.26 -23.91 -0.09
N GLY A 39 13.45 -23.74 0.49
CA GLY A 39 13.97 -22.43 0.89
C GLY A 39 14.13 -21.48 -0.28
N TYR A 40 14.77 -21.90 -1.37
CA TYR A 40 15.01 -21.01 -2.52
C TYR A 40 13.73 -20.55 -3.22
N PRO A 41 12.74 -21.42 -3.52
CA PRO A 41 11.45 -20.97 -4.05
C PRO A 41 10.74 -19.98 -3.13
N LEU A 42 10.79 -20.20 -1.81
CA LEU A 42 10.12 -19.34 -0.83
C LEU A 42 10.76 -17.94 -0.75
N ILE A 43 12.09 -17.88 -0.78
CA ILE A 43 12.85 -16.62 -0.84
C ILE A 43 12.55 -15.88 -2.14
N LEU A 44 12.57 -16.59 -3.27
CA LEU A 44 12.25 -15.99 -4.57
C LEU A 44 10.84 -15.42 -4.60
N LEU A 45 9.88 -16.15 -4.04
CA LEU A 45 8.48 -15.72 -3.93
C LEU A 45 8.35 -14.49 -3.02
N ALA A 46 9.03 -14.46 -1.88
CA ALA A 46 9.03 -13.31 -0.97
C ALA A 46 9.59 -12.05 -1.65
N VAL A 47 10.71 -12.17 -2.38
CA VAL A 47 11.31 -11.06 -3.12
C VAL A 47 10.38 -10.59 -4.25
N PHE A 48 9.79 -11.52 -5.00
CA PHE A 48 8.88 -11.19 -6.08
C PHE A 48 7.61 -10.48 -5.57
N LEU A 49 7.05 -10.94 -4.44
CA LEU A 49 5.94 -10.27 -3.77
C LEU A 49 6.32 -8.87 -3.29
N GLY A 50 7.53 -8.68 -2.74
CA GLY A 50 8.02 -7.37 -2.31
C GLY A 50 8.16 -6.39 -3.48
N LEU A 51 8.71 -6.84 -4.60
CA LEU A 51 8.81 -6.04 -5.83
C LEU A 51 7.42 -5.73 -6.40
N ALA A 52 6.54 -6.73 -6.50
CA ALA A 52 5.18 -6.55 -6.95
C ALA A 52 4.45 -5.52 -6.07
N PHE A 53 4.55 -5.61 -4.75
CA PHE A 53 3.91 -4.67 -3.83
C PHE A 53 4.41 -3.23 -4.01
N ALA A 54 5.71 -3.04 -4.27
CA ALA A 54 6.29 -1.71 -4.43
C ALA A 54 5.97 -1.08 -5.79
N PHE A 55 6.12 -1.84 -6.87
CA PHE A 55 6.04 -1.32 -8.24
C PHE A 55 4.65 -1.45 -8.87
N MET A 56 3.79 -2.33 -8.36
CA MET A 56 2.44 -2.48 -8.92
C MET A 56 1.63 -1.20 -8.66
N ARG A 57 1.08 -0.65 -9.74
CA ARG A 57 0.16 0.48 -9.69
C ARG A 57 -1.15 0.01 -10.28
N ILE A 58 -2.23 0.12 -9.52
CA ILE A 58 -3.57 -0.29 -9.93
C ILE A 58 -4.36 0.99 -10.17
N GLN A 59 -4.98 1.13 -11.35
CA GLN A 59 -5.83 2.30 -11.68
C GLN A 59 -5.10 3.65 -11.49
N ASN A 60 -3.83 3.73 -11.91
CA ASN A 60 -2.92 4.88 -11.70
C ASN A 60 -2.59 5.23 -10.22
N GLN A 61 -3.14 4.48 -9.26
CA GLN A 61 -2.87 4.66 -7.84
C GLN A 61 -1.75 3.73 -7.37
N PRO A 62 -0.90 4.17 -6.43
CA PRO A 62 0.02 3.28 -5.73
C PRO A 62 -0.74 2.14 -5.05
N PHE A 63 -0.19 0.92 -5.06
CA PHE A 63 -0.82 -0.25 -4.44
C PHE A 63 -1.20 -0.05 -2.96
N SER A 64 -0.36 0.66 -2.19
CA SER A 64 -0.62 0.99 -0.78
C SER A 64 -1.91 1.81 -0.60
N THR A 65 -2.13 2.80 -1.47
CA THR A 65 -3.34 3.63 -1.47
C THR A 65 -4.55 2.82 -1.91
N TRP A 66 -4.38 2.01 -2.96
CA TRP A 66 -5.43 1.13 -3.45
C TRP A 66 -5.89 0.14 -2.38
N LEU A 67 -4.96 -0.50 -1.66
CA LEU A 67 -5.25 -1.46 -0.60
C LEU A 67 -6.00 -0.80 0.57
N THR A 68 -5.59 0.40 0.97
CA THR A 68 -6.27 1.15 2.03
C THR A 68 -7.70 1.51 1.61
N ASN A 69 -7.87 2.00 0.38
CA ASN A 69 -9.18 2.31 -0.19
C ASN A 69 -10.07 1.06 -0.30
N PHE A 70 -9.49 -0.08 -0.67
CA PHE A 70 -10.19 -1.35 -0.76
C PHE A 70 -10.71 -1.82 0.60
N ILE A 71 -9.85 -1.81 1.64
CA ILE A 71 -10.25 -2.15 3.01
C ILE A 71 -11.33 -1.18 3.51
N LEU A 72 -11.15 0.12 3.29
CA LEU A 72 -12.14 1.13 3.64
C LEU A 72 -13.47 0.92 2.91
N ALA A 73 -13.45 0.53 1.64
CA ALA A 73 -14.65 0.26 0.86
C ALA A 73 -15.39 -1.00 1.33
N MET A 74 -14.65 -2.00 1.82
CA MET A 74 -15.21 -3.23 2.37
C MET A 74 -15.89 -2.98 3.74
N ILE A 75 -15.29 -2.13 4.58
CA ILE A 75 -15.80 -1.85 5.94
C ILE A 75 -16.86 -0.73 5.93
N LYS A 76 -16.76 0.24 5.00
CA LYS A 76 -17.71 1.36 4.99
C LYS A 76 -19.10 0.91 4.56
N PRO A 77 -20.15 1.44 5.20
CA PRO A 77 -21.51 1.25 4.74
C PRO A 77 -21.69 1.88 3.34
N GLN A 78 -22.27 1.10 2.43
CA GLN A 78 -22.55 1.48 1.04
C GLN A 78 -23.56 2.63 0.93
N ARG A 79 -24.40 2.82 1.97
CA ARG A 79 -25.36 3.93 2.03
C ARG A 79 -24.69 5.18 2.60
N LYS A 80 -24.48 6.17 1.74
CA LYS A 80 -24.08 7.52 2.14
C LYS A 80 -25.33 8.39 2.27
N VAL A 81 -25.57 8.97 3.44
CA VAL A 81 -26.62 9.97 3.64
C VAL A 81 -26.06 11.35 3.30
N TRP A 82 -26.70 12.06 2.38
CA TRP A 82 -26.34 13.42 2.03
C TRP A 82 -26.65 14.37 3.18
N LYS A 83 -25.63 15.03 3.75
CA LYS A 83 -25.80 16.11 4.73
C LYS A 83 -25.69 17.46 4.01
N LYS A 84 -26.82 18.17 3.86
CA LYS A 84 -26.81 19.56 3.37
C LYS A 84 -26.10 20.44 4.40
N SER A 85 -25.09 21.22 4.00
CA SER A 85 -24.48 22.22 4.88
C SER A 85 -25.43 23.41 5.02
N PRO A 86 -25.85 23.79 6.23
CA PRO A 86 -26.59 25.03 6.44
C PRO A 86 -25.59 26.18 6.47
N THR A 87 -25.11 26.58 5.29
CA THR A 87 -24.47 27.89 5.13
C THR A 87 -25.58 28.84 4.66
N PRO A 88 -26.24 29.59 5.56
CA PRO A 88 -27.16 30.63 5.12
C PRO A 88 -26.38 31.63 4.26
N PRO A 89 -26.97 32.14 3.15
CA PRO A 89 -26.36 33.19 2.35
C PRO A 89 -26.01 34.37 3.24
N LYS A 90 -24.77 34.84 3.14
CA LYS A 90 -24.16 35.93 3.94
C LYS A 90 -24.74 37.32 3.61
N ALA A 91 -25.96 37.39 3.10
CA ALA A 91 -26.60 38.59 2.55
C ALA A 91 -27.56 39.30 3.53
N LEU A 92 -27.67 38.83 4.77
CA LEU A 92 -28.57 39.38 5.80
C LEU A 92 -27.84 39.69 7.13
N VAL A 93 -26.59 40.17 7.06
CA VAL A 93 -25.86 40.75 8.22
C VAL A 93 -25.52 42.20 7.92
#